data_AF-A0AAD7LVC4-F1
#
_entry.id   AF-A0AAD7LVC4-F1
#
_cell.length_a   1.000
_cell.length_b   1.000
_cell.length_c   1.000
_cell.angle_alpha   90.00
_cell.angle_beta   90.00
_cell.angle_gamma   90.00
#
_symmetry.space_group_name_H-M   'P 1'
#
loop_
_entity.id
_entity.type
_entity.pdbx_description
1 polymer ?
#
loop_
_entity_poly.entity_id
_entity_poly.type
_entity_poly.pdbx_seq_one_letter_code
_entity_poly.pdbx_strand_id
1 'polypeptide(L)'
;MDELQIAISKAELLHRLSNWGRYSTFDGSYDPRLHLGELEEEELQSIRLDTMTAELALSRTRLTNQDFKVVLREVEFKVMIELAKILEKTQNSGFEGTKEVEPKVFDETDELMVCGVCQEEMKKDGDESRVIVGCNHKFHSCCIWKWFQVKSTCPWCRYQIKFKTKSFL
;
A
#
# COMPACT_ATOMS: atom_id res chain seq x y z
N MET A 1 15.25 17.16 8.18
CA MET A 1 13.95 16.55 7.91
C MET A 1 14.14 15.04 8.04
N ASP A 2 13.48 14.40 8.99
CA ASP A 2 13.54 12.94 9.20
C ASP A 2 12.13 12.33 9.03
N GLU A 3 12.00 11.00 9.16
CA GLU A 3 10.71 10.34 8.94
C GLU A 3 9.63 10.76 9.93
N LEU A 4 10.01 11.08 11.18
CA LEU A 4 9.07 11.53 12.20
C LEU A 4 8.52 12.91 11.84
N GLN A 5 9.36 13.85 11.42
CA GLN A 5 8.90 15.17 10.98
C GLN A 5 7.98 15.08 9.77
N ILE A 6 8.30 14.23 8.79
CA ILE A 6 7.43 14.00 7.62
C ILE A 6 6.10 13.39 8.08
N ALA A 7 6.11 12.43 9.01
CA ALA A 7 4.91 11.80 9.55
C ALA A 7 4.02 12.79 10.32
N ILE A 8 4.60 13.69 11.11
CA ILE A 8 3.86 14.76 11.82
C ILE A 8 3.13 15.64 10.81
N SER A 9 3.83 16.14 9.79
CA SER A 9 3.21 16.99 8.77
C SER A 9 2.15 16.25 7.93
N LYS A 10 2.35 14.94 7.67
CA LYS A 10 1.31 14.09 7.05
C LYS A 10 0.08 13.95 7.95
N ALA A 11 0.26 13.79 9.26
CA ALA A 11 -0.86 13.71 10.21
C ALA A 11 -1.66 15.03 10.27
N GLU A 12 -0.97 16.18 10.22
CA GLU A 12 -1.61 17.50 10.15
C GLU A 12 -2.44 17.67 8.87
N LEU A 13 -1.87 17.29 7.72
CA LEU A 13 -2.59 17.31 6.43
C LEU A 13 -3.82 16.41 6.48
N LEU A 14 -3.69 15.18 6.98
CA LEU A 14 -4.81 14.25 7.14
C LEU A 14 -5.89 14.80 8.08
N HIS A 15 -5.50 15.49 9.16
CA HIS A 15 -6.45 16.14 10.06
C HIS A 15 -7.24 17.25 9.34
N ARG A 16 -6.59 18.08 8.53
CA ARG A 16 -7.30 19.12 7.75
C ARG A 16 -8.25 18.52 6.72
N LEU A 17 -7.79 17.52 5.97
CA LEU A 17 -8.60 16.82 4.98
C LEU A 17 -9.82 16.14 5.62
N SER A 18 -9.63 15.51 6.78
CA SER A 18 -10.72 14.86 7.52
C SER A 18 -11.70 15.86 8.15
N ASN A 19 -11.28 17.11 8.36
CA ASN A 19 -12.08 18.18 8.93
C ASN A 19 -12.32 19.30 7.91
N TRP A 20 -12.54 18.92 6.64
CA TRP A 20 -12.67 19.86 5.54
C TRP A 20 -13.66 21.00 5.84
N GLY A 21 -14.81 20.73 6.45
CA GLY A 21 -15.78 21.79 6.81
C GLY A 21 -15.27 22.88 7.78
N ARG A 22 -14.16 22.65 8.50
CA ARG A 22 -13.54 23.61 9.42
C ARG A 22 -12.41 24.42 8.78
N TYR A 23 -11.76 23.85 7.76
CA TYR A 23 -10.59 24.43 7.10
C TYR A 23 -10.86 24.87 5.66
N SER A 24 -11.98 24.44 5.10
CA SER A 24 -12.40 24.77 3.74
C SER A 24 -12.71 26.26 3.65
N THR A 25 -12.04 26.92 2.72
CA THR A 25 -12.34 28.28 2.28
C THR A 25 -13.49 28.31 1.27
N PHE A 26 -14.09 27.15 0.97
CA PHE A 26 -15.18 27.00 0.01
C PHE A 26 -16.44 27.70 0.51
N ASP A 27 -16.77 28.81 -0.12
CA ASP A 27 -17.95 29.63 0.16
C ASP A 27 -19.19 29.22 -0.67
N GLY A 28 -19.09 28.12 -1.43
CA GLY A 28 -20.15 27.64 -2.32
C GLY A 28 -20.17 28.30 -3.71
N SER A 29 -19.23 29.19 -4.03
CA SER A 29 -19.17 29.89 -5.31
C SER A 29 -18.37 29.17 -6.42
N TYR A 30 -17.93 27.94 -6.18
CA TYR A 30 -17.07 27.21 -7.11
C TYR A 30 -17.72 26.98 -8.48
N ASP A 31 -17.24 27.74 -9.47
CA ASP A 31 -17.50 27.51 -10.89
C ASP A 31 -16.31 26.76 -11.49
N PRO A 32 -16.47 25.48 -11.89
CA PRO A 32 -15.41 24.69 -12.50
C PRO A 32 -14.84 25.32 -13.79
N ARG A 33 -15.57 26.24 -14.44
CA ARG A 33 -15.12 26.92 -15.67
C ARG A 33 -14.14 28.05 -15.41
N LEU A 34 -14.04 28.54 -14.18
CA LEU A 34 -13.10 29.59 -13.76
C LEU A 34 -11.84 29.02 -13.09
N HIS A 35 -11.77 27.70 -12.92
CA HIS A 35 -10.63 27.05 -12.31
C HIS A 35 -9.40 27.17 -13.22
N LEU A 36 -8.47 28.05 -12.84
CA LEU A 36 -7.23 28.36 -13.56
C LEU A 36 -6.18 27.23 -13.48
N GLY A 37 -6.54 26.06 -12.96
CA GLY A 37 -5.62 24.95 -12.74
C GLY A 37 -4.64 25.18 -11.59
N GLU A 38 -4.96 26.11 -10.69
CA GLU A 38 -4.21 26.29 -9.44
C GLU A 38 -4.54 25.12 -8.50
N LEU A 39 -3.52 24.35 -8.13
CA LEU A 39 -3.64 23.25 -7.18
C LEU A 39 -4.14 23.79 -5.83
N GLU A 40 -5.02 23.03 -5.17
CA GLU A 40 -5.49 23.37 -3.83
C GLU A 40 -4.32 23.34 -2.84
N GLU A 41 -4.42 24.08 -1.73
CA GLU A 41 -3.34 24.21 -0.75
C GLU A 41 -2.94 22.84 -0.16
N GLU A 42 -3.92 21.97 0.09
CA GLU A 42 -3.73 20.59 0.51
C GLU A 42 -2.96 19.75 -0.52
N GLU A 43 -3.25 19.93 -1.81
CA GLU A 43 -2.57 19.20 -2.89
C GLU A 43 -1.10 19.63 -3.00
N LEU A 44 -0.84 20.94 -2.93
CA LEU A 44 0.52 21.50 -2.88
C LEU A 44 1.29 20.99 -1.65
N GLN A 45 0.62 20.87 -0.51
CA GLN A 45 1.23 20.34 0.70
C GLN A 45 1.51 18.83 0.60
N SER A 46 0.61 18.05 -0.03
CA SER A 46 0.86 16.63 -0.32
C SER A 46 2.10 16.46 -1.21
N ILE A 47 2.18 17.20 -2.32
CA ILE A 47 3.33 17.16 -3.25
C ILE A 47 4.64 17.55 -2.53
N ARG A 48 4.58 18.54 -1.65
CA ARG A 48 5.74 18.95 -0.84
C ARG A 48 6.22 17.81 0.05
N LEU A 49 5.31 17.10 0.72
CA LEU A 49 5.65 15.97 1.59
C LEU A 49 6.23 14.79 0.81
N ASP A 50 5.73 14.51 -0.40
CA ASP A 50 6.31 13.49 -1.28
C ASP A 50 7.72 13.89 -1.74
N THR A 51 7.91 15.16 -2.08
CA THR A 51 9.23 15.70 -2.45
C THR A 51 10.23 15.56 -1.31
N MET A 52 9.84 15.93 -0.08
CA MET A 52 10.67 15.78 1.11
C MET A 52 11.03 14.32 1.41
N THR A 53 10.09 13.41 1.17
CA THR A 53 10.31 11.95 1.30
C THR A 53 11.37 11.48 0.30
N ALA A 54 11.26 11.92 -0.95
CA ALA A 54 12.22 11.60 -2.00
C ALA A 54 13.61 12.19 -1.73
N GLU A 55 13.69 13.43 -1.24
CA GLU A 55 14.95 14.08 -0.86
C GLU A 55 15.68 13.35 0.27
N LEU A 56 14.93 12.89 1.29
CA LEU A 56 15.48 12.09 2.38
C LEU A 56 16.03 10.75 1.86
N ALA A 57 15.31 10.10 0.96
CA ALA A 57 15.76 8.88 0.31
C ALA A 57 17.02 9.11 -0.56
N LEU A 58 17.07 10.20 -1.33
CA LEU A 58 18.25 10.57 -2.12
C LEU A 58 19.48 10.82 -1.24
N SER A 59 19.30 11.53 -0.11
CA SER A 59 20.38 11.77 0.85
C SER A 59 20.98 10.45 1.36
N ARG A 60 20.14 9.49 1.71
CA ARG A 60 20.56 8.17 2.21
C ARG A 60 21.20 7.31 1.13
N THR A 61 20.63 7.31 -0.06
CA THR A 61 21.19 6.61 -1.25
C THR A 61 22.65 7.03 -1.48
N ARG A 62 22.95 8.34 -1.36
CA ARG A 62 24.33 8.87 -1.50
C ARG A 62 25.27 8.41 -0.39
N LEU A 63 24.77 8.13 0.81
CA LEU A 63 25.56 7.72 1.96
C LEU A 63 25.78 6.20 2.00
N THR A 64 24.78 5.41 1.61
CA THR A 64 24.82 3.94 1.68
C THR A 64 25.22 3.27 0.37
N ASN A 65 25.26 4.03 -0.74
CA ASN A 65 25.50 3.54 -2.10
C ASN A 65 24.57 2.38 -2.50
N GLN A 66 23.35 2.37 -1.95
CA GLN A 66 22.27 1.44 -2.31
C GLN A 66 21.45 1.97 -3.49
N ASP A 67 20.57 1.14 -4.05
CA ASP A 67 19.64 1.57 -5.10
C ASP A 67 18.60 2.56 -4.55
N PHE A 68 18.38 3.68 -5.26
CA PHE A 68 17.46 4.73 -4.83
C PHE A 68 16.03 4.22 -4.60
N LYS A 69 15.52 3.32 -5.45
CA LYS A 69 14.14 2.83 -5.32
C LYS A 69 13.99 1.96 -4.07
N VAL A 70 15.04 1.23 -3.68
CA VAL A 70 15.06 0.45 -2.44
C VAL A 70 15.00 1.39 -1.25
N VAL A 71 15.89 2.38 -1.19
CA VAL A 71 15.96 3.35 -0.09
C VAL A 71 14.69 4.20 0.00
N LEU A 72 14.07 4.56 -1.13
CA LEU A 72 12.80 5.28 -1.15
C LEU A 72 11.69 4.49 -0.47
N ARG A 73 11.53 3.20 -0.82
CA ARG A 73 10.53 2.33 -0.17
C ARG A 73 10.78 2.19 1.33
N GLU A 74 12.03 2.07 1.75
CA GLU A 74 12.37 2.00 3.18
C GLU A 74 12.00 3.28 3.93
N VAL A 75 12.28 4.44 3.34
CA VAL A 75 11.93 5.75 3.92
C VAL A 75 10.41 5.88 3.99
N GLU A 76 9.69 5.58 2.91
CA GLU A 76 8.22 5.59 2.87
C GLU A 76 7.63 4.70 3.95
N PHE A 77 8.15 3.48 4.10
CA PHE A 77 7.71 2.53 5.12
C PHE A 77 7.93 3.06 6.55
N LYS A 78 9.09 3.64 6.82
CA LYS A 78 9.40 4.25 8.14
C LYS A 78 8.49 5.45 8.43
N VAL A 79 8.23 6.31 7.44
CA VAL A 79 7.27 7.42 7.55
C VAL A 79 5.87 6.88 7.88
N MET A 80 5.42 5.82 7.21
CA MET A 80 4.11 5.21 7.48
C MET A 80 4.01 4.62 8.87
N ILE A 81 5.07 3.98 9.38
CA ILE A 81 5.10 3.48 10.76
C ILE A 81 4.96 4.62 11.77
N GLU A 82 5.73 5.71 11.61
CA GLU A 82 5.63 6.86 12.51
C GLU A 82 4.25 7.52 12.42
N LEU A 83 3.69 7.61 11.22
CA LEU A 83 2.34 8.12 11.02
C LEU A 83 1.29 7.25 11.73
N ALA A 84 1.38 5.93 11.61
CA ALA A 84 0.48 4.99 12.29
C ALA A 84 0.52 5.20 13.81
N LYS A 85 1.72 5.30 14.40
CA LYS A 85 1.89 5.57 15.85
C LYS A 85 1.26 6.91 16.29
N ILE A 86 1.32 7.93 15.44
CA ILE A 86 0.71 9.24 15.71
C ILE A 86 -0.82 9.11 15.69
N LEU A 87 -1.35 8.41 14.69
CA LEU A 87 -2.79 8.25 14.51
C LEU A 87 -3.41 7.31 15.55
N GLU A 88 -2.70 6.27 16.01
CA GLU A 88 -3.12 5.39 17.10
C GLU A 88 -3.48 6.16 18.37
N LYS A 89 -2.73 7.23 18.70
CA LYS A 89 -3.01 8.10 19.86
C LYS A 89 -4.32 8.87 19.76
N THR A 90 -4.95 8.91 18.58
CA THR A 90 -6.19 9.64 18.32
C THR A 90 -7.43 8.73 18.28
N GLN A 91 -7.26 7.39 18.35
CA GLN A 91 -8.36 6.43 18.46
C GLN A 91 -8.37 5.71 19.81
N ASN A 92 -9.16 6.21 20.76
CA ASN A 92 -9.69 5.34 21.81
C ASN A 92 -10.92 4.60 21.25
N SER A 93 -10.87 3.25 21.24
CA SER A 93 -11.97 2.27 21.05
C SER A 93 -12.34 1.74 19.66
N GLY A 94 -11.48 1.84 18.64
CA GLY A 94 -11.74 1.27 17.30
C GLY A 94 -10.92 0.04 16.87
N PHE A 95 -9.81 -0.26 17.56
CA PHE A 95 -8.83 -1.28 17.12
C PHE A 95 -8.56 -2.34 18.18
N GLU A 96 -9.61 -2.85 18.81
CA GLU A 96 -9.53 -4.03 19.68
C GLU A 96 -9.42 -5.29 18.79
N GLY A 97 -8.29 -5.41 18.09
CA GLY A 97 -8.11 -6.46 17.08
C GLY A 97 -6.75 -6.53 16.40
N THR A 98 -5.92 -5.48 16.42
CA THR A 98 -4.51 -5.62 16.04
C THR A 98 -3.70 -5.97 17.27
N LYS A 99 -3.50 -7.27 17.47
CA LYS A 99 -2.35 -7.71 18.27
C LYS A 99 -1.12 -7.01 17.73
N GLU A 100 -0.29 -6.49 18.62
CA GLU A 100 1.04 -5.94 18.35
C GLU A 100 1.69 -6.78 17.24
N VAL A 101 1.76 -6.21 16.04
CA VAL A 101 2.69 -6.71 15.05
C VAL A 101 3.99 -6.04 15.46
N GLU A 102 4.81 -6.77 16.23
CA GLU A 102 6.23 -6.43 16.35
C GLU A 102 6.71 -6.05 14.95
N PRO A 103 7.51 -4.97 14.79
CA PRO A 103 8.04 -4.62 13.50
C PRO A 103 8.83 -5.82 13.02
N LYS A 104 8.22 -6.63 12.14
CA LYS A 104 8.98 -7.47 11.25
C LYS A 104 9.82 -6.46 10.51
N VAL A 105 11.08 -6.35 10.93
CA VAL A 105 12.19 -6.08 10.02
C VAL A 105 11.77 -6.83 8.76
N PHE A 106 11.49 -6.08 7.69
CA PHE A 106 11.39 -6.71 6.38
C PHE A 106 12.77 -7.29 6.18
N ASP A 107 12.90 -8.54 6.59
CA ASP A 107 14.00 -9.38 6.26
C ASP A 107 14.12 -9.27 4.74
N GLU A 108 15.33 -9.03 4.26
CA GLU A 108 15.68 -9.16 2.85
C GLU A 108 15.59 -10.63 2.40
N THR A 109 14.68 -11.40 2.97
CA THR A 109 14.02 -12.47 2.27
C THR A 109 12.79 -11.86 1.63
N ASP A 110 13.02 -11.29 0.45
CA ASP A 110 12.07 -11.50 -0.63
C ASP A 110 11.80 -13.01 -0.67
N GLU A 111 10.82 -13.49 0.10
CA GLU A 111 10.38 -14.87 0.02
C GLU A 111 9.93 -15.02 -1.42
N LEU A 112 10.83 -15.58 -2.23
CA LEU A 112 10.58 -16.01 -3.58
C LEU A 112 9.28 -16.80 -3.53
N MET A 113 8.17 -16.16 -3.89
CA MET A 113 6.86 -16.78 -3.79
C MET A 113 6.89 -17.91 -4.80
N VAL A 114 7.08 -19.16 -4.36
CA VAL A 114 7.16 -20.30 -5.26
C VAL A 114 5.75 -20.70 -5.68
N CYS A 115 5.53 -20.81 -6.99
CA CYS A 115 4.26 -21.30 -7.50
C CYS A 115 4.10 -22.78 -7.13
N GLY A 116 3.13 -23.12 -6.27
CA GLY A 116 2.89 -24.52 -5.83
C GLY A 116 2.38 -25.48 -6.92
N VAL A 117 2.41 -25.07 -8.18
CA VAL A 117 2.06 -25.89 -9.35
C VAL A 117 3.30 -26.21 -10.19
N CYS A 118 4.09 -25.21 -10.58
CA CYS A 118 5.33 -25.42 -11.35
C CYS A 118 6.60 -25.47 -10.51
N GLN A 119 6.53 -25.14 -9.22
CA GLN A 119 7.65 -25.05 -8.29
C GLN A 119 8.72 -24.01 -8.68
N GLU A 120 8.38 -23.09 -9.58
CA GLU A 120 9.24 -21.98 -10.00
C GLU A 120 8.91 -20.72 -9.18
N GLU A 121 9.90 -19.85 -9.05
CA GLU A 121 9.80 -18.55 -8.37
C GLU A 121 8.88 -17.61 -9.16
N MET A 122 7.97 -16.94 -8.47
CA MET A 122 7.09 -15.94 -9.06
C MET A 122 7.82 -14.59 -9.11
N LYS A 123 8.11 -14.08 -10.31
CA LYS A 123 8.76 -12.77 -10.47
C LYS A 123 7.80 -11.64 -10.07
N LYS A 124 8.30 -10.67 -9.30
CA LYS A 124 7.53 -9.49 -8.86
C LYS A 124 7.05 -8.62 -10.03
N ASP A 125 7.86 -8.51 -11.08
CA ASP A 125 7.60 -7.67 -12.24
C ASP A 125 7.58 -8.54 -13.51
N GLY A 126 6.38 -9.01 -13.92
CA GLY A 126 6.18 -9.57 -15.26
C GLY A 126 5.29 -10.80 -15.36
N ASP A 127 5.16 -11.59 -14.30
CA ASP A 127 4.32 -12.80 -14.34
C ASP A 127 2.90 -12.50 -13.84
N GLU A 128 1.92 -12.62 -14.74
CA GLU A 128 0.52 -12.54 -14.36
C GLU A 128 0.24 -13.60 -13.27
N SER A 129 -0.24 -13.15 -12.12
CA SER A 129 -0.49 -14.01 -10.97
C SER A 129 -1.92 -13.85 -10.47
N ARG A 130 -2.49 -14.95 -9.98
CA ARG A 130 -3.85 -14.99 -9.43
C ARG A 130 -3.84 -15.50 -8.01
N VAL A 131 -4.74 -14.92 -7.21
CA VAL A 131 -4.98 -15.29 -5.82
C VAL A 131 -6.30 -16.05 -5.74
N ILE A 132 -6.31 -17.16 -5.00
CA ILE A 132 -7.54 -17.91 -4.75
C ILE A 132 -8.33 -17.25 -3.62
N VAL A 133 -9.51 -16.73 -3.93
CA VAL A 133 -10.45 -16.18 -2.94
C VAL A 133 -10.90 -17.28 -1.98
N GLY A 134 -10.69 -17.06 -0.68
CA GLY A 134 -11.07 -17.99 0.41
C GLY A 134 -9.87 -18.62 1.12
N CYS A 135 -8.72 -18.78 0.45
CA CYS A 135 -7.48 -19.23 1.10
C CYS A 135 -6.26 -18.36 0.82
N ASN A 136 -6.39 -17.33 -0.04
CA ASN A 136 -5.38 -16.32 -0.36
C ASN A 136 -4.01 -16.82 -0.89
N HIS A 137 -3.91 -18.08 -1.30
CA HIS A 137 -2.71 -18.60 -1.98
C HIS A 137 -2.58 -18.05 -3.41
N LYS A 138 -1.35 -17.74 -3.81
CA LYS A 138 -0.99 -17.11 -5.09
C LYS A 138 -0.29 -18.12 -6.03
N PHE A 139 -0.58 -18.01 -7.33
CA PHE A 139 -0.01 -18.85 -8.38
C PHE A 139 0.13 -18.06 -9.68
N HIS A 140 0.96 -18.51 -10.62
CA HIS A 140 0.91 -18.02 -12.00
C HIS A 140 -0.48 -18.23 -12.60
N SER A 141 -0.99 -17.24 -13.33
CA SER A 141 -2.29 -17.29 -14.01
C SER A 141 -2.44 -18.55 -14.87
N CYS A 142 -1.41 -18.87 -15.67
CA CYS A 142 -1.41 -20.06 -16.52
C CYS A 142 -1.43 -21.37 -15.71
N CYS A 143 -0.62 -21.45 -14.66
CA CYS A 143 -0.52 -22.64 -13.82
C CYS A 143 -1.84 -22.94 -13.10
N ILE A 144 -2.47 -21.93 -12.50
CA ILE A 144 -3.72 -22.14 -11.77
C ILE A 144 -4.89 -22.42 -12.71
N TRP A 145 -4.90 -21.83 -13.91
CA TRP A 145 -5.91 -22.13 -14.91
C TRP A 145 -5.83 -23.58 -15.38
N LYS A 146 -4.63 -24.08 -15.69
CA LYS A 146 -4.41 -25.50 -16.05
C LYS A 146 -4.87 -26.44 -14.94
N TRP A 147 -4.57 -26.09 -13.68
CA TRP A 147 -5.01 -26.88 -12.54
C TRP A 147 -6.55 -26.95 -12.42
N PHE A 148 -7.24 -25.82 -12.60
CA PHE A 148 -8.70 -25.74 -12.52
C PHE A 148 -9.44 -26.45 -13.66
N GLN A 149 -8.76 -26.82 -14.74
CA GLN A 149 -9.35 -27.69 -15.76
C GLN A 149 -9.55 -29.13 -15.25
N VAL A 150 -8.83 -29.54 -14.19
CA VAL A 150 -8.88 -30.91 -13.65
C VAL A 150 -9.44 -30.94 -12.22
N LYS A 151 -9.11 -29.96 -11.38
CA LYS A 151 -9.51 -29.93 -9.96
C LYS A 151 -9.96 -28.54 -9.53
N SER A 152 -11.09 -28.44 -8.84
CA SER A 152 -11.61 -27.18 -8.28
C SER A 152 -11.11 -26.89 -6.85
N THR A 153 -9.88 -27.27 -6.52
CA THR A 153 -9.30 -27.12 -5.18
C THR A 153 -7.98 -26.38 -5.23
N CYS A 154 -7.64 -25.63 -4.19
CA CYS A 154 -6.33 -25.00 -4.05
C CYS A 154 -5.20 -26.06 -4.05
N PRO A 155 -4.15 -25.92 -4.90
CA PRO A 155 -3.00 -26.83 -4.90
C PRO A 155 -2.24 -26.92 -3.57
N TRP A 156 -2.18 -25.82 -2.80
CA TRP A 156 -1.46 -25.75 -1.53
C TRP A 156 -2.26 -26.34 -0.37
N CYS A 157 -3.46 -25.82 -0.13
CA CYS A 157 -4.22 -26.14 1.09
C CYS A 157 -5.47 -27.00 0.85
N ARG A 158 -5.72 -27.42 -0.40
CA ARG A 158 -6.90 -28.20 -0.82
C ARG A 158 -8.26 -27.54 -0.56
N TYR A 159 -8.28 -26.24 -0.25
CA TYR A 159 -9.52 -25.46 -0.12
C TYR A 159 -10.39 -25.59 -1.37
N GLN A 160 -11.67 -25.93 -1.19
CA GLN A 160 -12.61 -26.13 -2.29
C GLN A 160 -13.18 -24.79 -2.77
N ILE A 161 -13.00 -24.52 -4.05
CA ILE A 161 -13.36 -23.24 -4.67
C ILE A 161 -14.82 -23.32 -5.11
N LYS A 162 -15.65 -22.40 -4.62
CA LYS A 162 -17.05 -22.28 -4.99
C LYS A 162 -17.19 -21.24 -6.11
N PHE A 163 -17.36 -21.70 -7.34
CA PHE A 163 -17.67 -20.82 -8.46
C PHE A 163 -19.15 -20.43 -8.40
N LYS A 164 -19.46 -19.13 -8.26
CA LYS A 164 -20.81 -18.64 -8.56
C LYS A 164 -20.96 -18.54 -10.07
N THR A 165 -21.45 -19.59 -10.71
CA THR A 165 -21.87 -19.52 -12.11
C THR A 165 -23.09 -18.60 -12.19
N LYS A 166 -22.97 -17.46 -12.89
CA LYS A 166 -24.17 -16.74 -13.35
C LYS A 166 -24.82 -17.62 -14.41
N SER A 167 -25.89 -18.29 -14.04
CA SER A 167 -26.83 -18.89 -14.98
C SER A 167 -27.45 -17.75 -15.76
N PHE A 168 -27.06 -17.61 -17.02
CA PHE A 168 -27.82 -16.83 -17.98
C PHE A 168 -28.98 -17.74 -18.42
N LEU A 169 -30.10 -17.63 -17.70
CA LEU A 169 -31.42 -17.96 -18.19
C LEU A 169 -32.04 -16.66 -18.73
#